data_AF-A0A8W8JAY9-F1
#
_entry.id   AF-A0A8W8JAY9-F1
#
_cell.length_a   1.000
_cell.length_b   1.000
_cell.length_c   1.000
_cell.angle_alpha   90.00
_cell.angle_beta   90.00
_cell.angle_gamma   90.00
#
_symmetry.space_group_name_H-M   'P 1'
#
loop_
_entity.id
_entity.type
_entity.pdbx_description
1 polymer ?
#
loop_
_entity_poly.entity_id
_entity_poly.type
_entity_poly.pdbx_seq_one_letter_code
_entity_poly.pdbx_strand_id
1 'polypeptide(L)' 'TGIFEPISYKTQVVAGTNYFVKIKTAADRYIHARIYRHFSGSTSLSDVQTGKTLEDEITYF' A
#
# COMPACT_ATOMS: atom_id res chain seq x y z
N THR A 1 11.34 7.17 16.11
CA THR A 1 11.26 5.90 15.35
C THR A 1 9.95 5.90 14.60
N GLY A 2 9.97 6.03 13.28
CA GLY A 2 8.76 5.90 12.46
C GLY A 2 8.32 4.44 12.43
N ILE A 3 7.04 4.19 12.63
CA ILE A 3 6.43 2.85 12.50
C ILE A 3 5.97 2.75 11.05
N PHE A 4 6.17 1.63 10.36
CA PHE A 4 5.49 1.34 9.08
C PHE A 4 4.59 0.14 9.32
N GLU A 5 3.43 0.38 9.90
CA GLU A 5 2.48 -0.67 10.28
C GLU A 5 1.40 -0.81 9.20
N PRO A 6 1.31 -1.96 8.50
CA PRO A 6 0.24 -2.20 7.56
C PRO A 6 -1.07 -2.40 8.30
N ILE A 7 -2.10 -1.64 7.92
CA ILE A 7 -3.42 -1.65 8.58
C ILE A 7 -4.41 -2.50 7.80
N SER A 8 -4.43 -2.35 6.48
CA SER A 8 -5.31 -3.08 5.58
C SER A 8 -4.77 -3.04 4.16
N TYR A 9 -5.29 -3.91 3.29
CA TYR A 9 -4.91 -3.93 1.89
C TYR A 9 -6.06 -4.35 0.98
N LYS A 10 -5.95 -3.99 -0.30
CA LYS A 10 -6.71 -4.55 -1.42
C LYS A 10 -5.76 -5.16 -2.43
N THR A 11 -6.25 -6.06 -3.26
CA THR A 11 -5.47 -6.68 -4.34
C THR A 11 -6.10 -6.44 -5.70
N GLN A 12 -5.28 -6.55 -6.74
CA GLN A 12 -5.70 -6.59 -8.14
C GLN A 12 -4.78 -7.57 -8.88
N VAL A 13 -5.37 -8.56 -9.53
CA VAL A 13 -4.63 -9.54 -10.36
C VAL A 13 -4.33 -8.92 -11.72
N VAL A 14 -3.09 -9.09 -12.18
CA VAL A 14 -2.57 -8.66 -13.49
C VAL A 14 -1.64 -9.77 -14.04
N ALA A 15 -0.60 -9.45 -14.81
CA ALA A 15 0.54 -10.34 -15.06
C ALA A 15 1.43 -10.52 -13.79
N GLY A 16 0.79 -10.67 -12.64
CA GLY A 16 1.31 -10.60 -11.28
C GLY A 16 0.17 -10.19 -10.34
N THR A 17 0.49 -9.60 -9.19
CA THR A 17 -0.50 -9.05 -8.26
C THR A 17 -0.07 -7.66 -7.81
N ASN A 18 -0.94 -6.67 -7.97
CA ASN A 18 -0.81 -5.40 -7.27
C ASN A 18 -1.44 -5.53 -5.87
N TYR A 19 -0.71 -5.10 -4.85
CA TYR A 19 -1.19 -4.91 -3.49
C TYR A 19 -1.27 -3.42 -3.22
N PHE A 20 -2.45 -2.95 -2.84
CA PHE A 20 -2.68 -1.57 -2.41
C PHE A 20 -2.79 -1.60 -0.90
N VAL A 21 -1.79 -1.11 -0.19
CA VAL A 21 -1.64 -1.27 1.26
C VAL A 21 -1.77 0.09 1.94
N LYS A 22 -2.67 0.18 2.94
CA LYS A 22 -2.71 1.31 3.87
C LYS A 22 -1.70 1.08 4.99
N ILE A 23 -0.80 2.03 5.19
CA ILE A 23 0.30 1.93 6.13
C ILE A 23 0.26 3.12 7.08
N LYS A 24 0.19 2.86 8.39
CA LYS A 24 0.33 3.88 9.43
C LYS A 24 1.81 4.24 9.58
N THR A 25 2.10 5.54 9.53
CA THR A 25 3.46 6.09 9.63
C THR A 25 3.72 6.84 10.94
N ALA A 26 2.65 7.30 11.60
CA ALA A 26 2.64 7.84 12.96
C ALA A 26 1.20 7.93 13.51
N ALA A 27 1.02 8.58 14.66
CA ALA A 27 -0.31 9.02 15.11
C ALA A 27 -1.00 9.81 13.98
N ASP A 28 -2.17 9.32 13.58
CA ASP A 28 -3.07 9.88 12.56
C ASP A 28 -2.42 10.22 11.20
N ARG A 29 -1.28 9.60 10.86
CA ARG A 29 -0.61 9.77 9.57
C ARG A 29 -0.50 8.45 8.84
N TYR A 30 -1.01 8.41 7.61
CA TYR A 30 -1.03 7.22 6.77
C TYR A 30 -0.48 7.50 5.37
N ILE A 31 -0.03 6.44 4.72
CA ILE A 31 0.26 6.41 3.29
C ILE A 31 -0.50 5.23 2.66
N HIS A 32 -0.82 5.33 1.38
CA HIS A 32 -1.21 4.17 0.58
C HIS A 32 -0.07 3.82 -0.37
N ALA A 33 0.39 2.57 -0.34
CA ALA A 33 1.43 2.07 -1.23
C ALA A 33 0.85 1.08 -2.24
N ARG A 34 1.23 1.20 -3.50
CA ARG A 34 1.01 0.17 -4.51
C ARG A 34 2.27 -0.64 -4.70
N ILE A 35 2.20 -1.91 -4.35
CA ILE A 35 3.31 -2.86 -4.45
C ILE A 35 2.95 -3.87 -5.55
N TYR A 36 3.80 -3.99 -6.55
CA TYR A 36 3.67 -5.01 -7.57
C TYR A 36 4.49 -6.24 -7.18
N ARG A 37 3.88 -7.41 -7.27
CA ARG A 37 4.53 -8.71 -7.10
C ARG A 37 4.37 -9.54 -8.36
N HIS A 38 5.48 -9.88 -9.00
CA HIS A 38 5.49 -10.80 -10.14
C HIS A 38 5.31 -12.25 -9.68
N PHE A 39 4.91 -13.14 -10.59
CA PHE A 39 4.71 -14.57 -10.29
C PHE A 39 5.97 -15.29 -9.79
N SER A 40 7.16 -14.81 -10.17
CA SER A 40 8.44 -15.34 -9.67
C SER A 40 8.76 -14.92 -8.23
N GLY A 41 7.91 -14.09 -7.61
CA GLY A 41 8.10 -13.57 -6.25
C GLY A 41 8.87 -12.27 -6.16
N SER A 42 9.44 -11.76 -7.27
CA SER A 42 10.04 -10.42 -7.28
C SER A 42 8.98 -9.36 -6.97
N THR A 43 9.37 -8.37 -6.16
CA THR A 43 8.46 -7.35 -5.63
C THR A 43 9.06 -5.97 -5.81
N SER A 44 8.24 -5.00 -6.21
CA SER A 44 8.65 -3.60 -6.38
C SER A 44 7.57 -2.64 -5.90
N LEU A 45 8.00 -1.54 -5.28
CA LEU A 45 7.11 -0.42 -5.00
C LEU A 45 6.82 0.30 -6.32
N SER A 46 5.55 0.37 -6.71
CA SER A 46 5.12 0.99 -7.96
C SER A 46 4.72 2.44 -7.75
N ASP A 47 4.01 2.75 -6.66
CA ASP A 47 3.59 4.11 -6.34
C ASP A 47 3.27 4.29 -4.84
N VAL A 48 3.25 5.54 -4.36
CA VAL A 48 2.89 5.92 -2.99
C VAL A 48 2.08 7.21 -2.99
N GLN A 49 0.92 7.17 -2.35
CA GLN A 49 0.17 8.36 -1.97
C GLN A 49 0.44 8.71 -0.50
N THR A 50 0.79 9.96 -0.24
CA THR A 50 1.02 10.49 1.10
C THR A 50 -0.18 11.30 1.61
N GLY A 51 -0.14 11.74 2.87
CA GLY A 51 -1.18 12.60 3.45
C GLY A 51 -2.54 11.91 3.62
N LYS A 52 -2.56 10.57 3.75
CA LYS A 52 -3.78 9.80 3.96
C LYS A 52 -4.19 9.75 5.43
N THR A 53 -5.47 9.51 5.66
CA THR A 53 -6.06 9.29 7.00
C THR A 53 -6.46 7.82 7.20
N LEU A 54 -6.94 7.51 8.42
CA LEU A 54 -7.47 6.18 8.73
C LEU A 54 -8.76 5.90 7.96
N GLU A 55 -9.56 6.93 7.69
CA GLU A 55 -10.88 6.86 7.06
C GLU A 55 -10.81 6.77 5.54
N ASP A 56 -9.72 7.26 4.93
CA ASP A 56 -9.53 7.21 3.47
C ASP A 56 -9.62 5.79 2.94
N GLU A 57 -10.53 5.52 2.02
CA GLU A 57 -10.62 4.21 1.39
C GLU A 57 -9.38 3.93 0.51
N ILE A 58 -8.93 2.68 0.48
CA ILE A 58 -7.96 2.24 -0.52
C ILE A 58 -8.67 2.18 -1.89
N THR A 59 -8.30 3.10 -2.78
CA THR A 59 -8.69 3.08 -4.20
C THR A 59 -7.53 2.59 -5.08
N TYR A 60 -7.80 2.29 -6.35
CA TYR A 60 -6.74 1.95 -7.31
C TYR A 60 -6.08 3.21 -7.85
N PHE A 61 -4.74 3.24 -7.81
CA PHE A 61 -3.86 4.30 -8.33
C PHE A 61 -2.61 3.71 -8.98
#